data_AF-A0A1Y9IW30-F1
#
_entry.id   AF-A0A1Y9IW30-F1
#
_cell.length_a   1.000
_cell.length_b   1.000
_cell.length_c   1.000
_cell.angle_alpha   90.00
_cell.angle_beta   90.00
_cell.angle_gamma   90.00
#
_symmetry.space_group_name_H-M   'P 1'
#
loop_
_entity.id
_entity.type
_entity.pdbx_description
1 polymer ?
#
loop_
_entity_poly.entity_id
_entity_poly.type
_entity_poly.pdbx_seq_one_letter_code
_entity_poly.pdbx_strand_id
1 'polypeptide(L)'
;MLYKVFSAVLLTWSLVSLAQAANTVKQCEKQMPRSLRNKLCEVRQYKIFDGPDMDKHMDCVMKTLGFVNAEGTGDYHKLIKPLNAIEKDRKHDFNLENCGGDTMKLPVTQRANAYYKCLLNSSSAEAFKKVFDLTELVKAGKLPAVAQYSALVEKLMKKIDQKICKQ
;
A
#
# COMPACT_ATOMS: atom_id res chain seq x y z
N MET A 1 -18.27 -68.07 -12.83
CA MET A 1 -17.51 -68.00 -11.56
C MET A 1 -16.42 -66.94 -11.72
N LEU A 2 -16.16 -66.18 -10.64
CA LEU A 2 -15.11 -65.16 -10.44
C LEU A 2 -15.32 -63.80 -11.13
N TYR A 3 -15.14 -62.65 -10.49
CA TYR A 3 -15.10 -62.26 -9.07
C TYR A 3 -15.33 -60.74 -9.06
N LYS A 4 -16.01 -60.24 -8.03
CA LYS A 4 -16.17 -58.82 -7.73
C LYS A 4 -14.80 -58.13 -7.60
N VAL A 5 -14.64 -56.92 -8.17
CA VAL A 5 -13.80 -55.88 -7.55
C VAL A 5 -14.49 -54.52 -7.72
N PHE A 6 -15.00 -54.01 -6.61
CA PHE A 6 -15.39 -52.62 -6.43
C PHE A 6 -14.14 -51.77 -6.33
N SER A 7 -14.02 -50.69 -7.12
CA SER A 7 -13.15 -49.57 -6.80
C SER A 7 -13.93 -48.28 -6.93
N ALA A 8 -14.49 -47.84 -5.80
CA ALA A 8 -14.97 -46.49 -5.59
C ALA A 8 -13.75 -45.56 -5.47
N VAL A 9 -13.52 -44.72 -6.47
CA VAL A 9 -12.56 -43.60 -6.37
C VAL A 9 -13.37 -42.33 -6.18
N LEU A 10 -13.55 -41.97 -4.91
CA LEU A 10 -14.02 -40.65 -4.47
C LEU A 10 -12.93 -39.63 -4.82
N LEU A 11 -13.08 -38.96 -5.95
CA LEU A 11 -12.33 -37.75 -6.30
C LEU A 11 -12.82 -36.61 -5.40
N THR A 12 -12.26 -36.49 -4.20
CA THR A 12 -12.39 -35.30 -3.38
C THR A 12 -11.62 -34.17 -4.06
N TRP A 13 -12.36 -33.31 -4.76
CA TRP A 13 -11.89 -32.00 -5.20
C TRP A 13 -11.67 -31.12 -3.96
N SER A 14 -10.50 -31.28 -3.35
CA SER A 14 -10.00 -30.33 -2.36
C SER A 14 -9.69 -29.04 -3.11
N LEU A 15 -10.66 -28.12 -3.13
CA LEU A 15 -10.41 -26.71 -3.41
C LEU A 15 -9.44 -26.21 -2.34
N VAL A 16 -8.14 -26.36 -2.59
CA VAL A 16 -7.12 -25.60 -1.87
C VAL A 16 -7.26 -24.17 -2.39
N SER A 17 -8.19 -23.44 -1.77
CA SER A 17 -8.20 -21.99 -1.82
C SER A 17 -6.91 -21.54 -1.15
N LEU A 18 -5.82 -21.46 -1.94
CA LEU A 18 -4.66 -20.66 -1.63
C LEU A 18 -5.17 -19.22 -1.50
N ALA A 19 -5.66 -18.89 -0.31
CA ALA A 19 -5.77 -17.51 0.11
C ALA A 19 -4.34 -16.97 0.07
N GLN A 20 -3.95 -16.38 -1.06
CA GLN A 20 -2.80 -15.50 -1.09
C GLN A 20 -3.04 -14.50 0.04
N ALA A 21 -2.26 -14.64 1.12
CA ALA A 21 -2.29 -13.68 2.20
C ALA A 21 -1.94 -12.35 1.55
N ALA A 22 -2.95 -11.50 1.33
CA ALA A 22 -2.73 -10.19 0.74
C ALA A 22 -1.68 -9.51 1.61
N ASN A 23 -0.55 -9.12 1.00
CA ASN A 23 0.42 -8.29 1.70
C ASN A 23 -0.33 -7.04 2.17
N THR A 24 -0.28 -6.74 3.47
CA THR A 24 -0.95 -5.56 4.06
C THR A 24 0.08 -4.60 4.62
N VAL A 25 -0.24 -3.31 4.71
CA VAL A 25 0.62 -2.30 5.35
C VAL A 25 1.02 -2.74 6.75
N LYS A 26 0.07 -3.31 7.52
CA LYS A 26 0.32 -3.92 8.83
C LYS A 26 1.42 -4.99 8.83
N GLN A 27 1.58 -5.77 7.76
CA GLN A 27 2.67 -6.75 7.66
C GLN A 27 4.01 -6.06 7.40
N CYS A 28 4.05 -5.03 6.54
CA CYS A 28 5.24 -4.19 6.35
C CYS A 28 5.67 -3.53 7.67
N GLU A 29 4.73 -3.04 8.48
CA GLU A 29 4.99 -2.46 9.79
C GLU A 29 5.57 -3.48 10.78
N LYS A 30 5.04 -4.70 10.81
CA LYS A 30 5.60 -5.78 11.66
C LYS A 30 7.05 -6.12 11.30
N GLN A 31 7.40 -5.99 10.03
CA GLN A 31 8.75 -6.27 9.51
C GLN A 31 9.71 -5.08 9.63
N MET A 32 9.27 -3.94 10.16
CA MET A 32 10.15 -2.78 10.32
C MET A 32 11.35 -3.09 11.20
N PRO A 33 12.54 -2.59 10.84
CA PRO A 33 13.73 -2.59 11.69
C PRO A 33 13.47 -1.87 13.03
N ARG A 34 14.19 -2.28 14.09
CA ARG A 34 14.01 -1.74 15.44
C ARG A 34 14.27 -0.23 15.52
N SER A 35 15.21 0.27 14.72
CA SER A 35 15.52 1.69 14.51
C SER A 35 14.31 2.54 14.07
N LEU A 36 13.39 1.94 13.32
CA LEU A 36 12.18 2.59 12.79
C LEU A 36 10.93 2.30 13.60
N ARG A 37 10.86 1.15 14.31
CA ARG A 37 9.68 0.77 15.11
C ARG A 37 9.28 1.82 16.16
N ASN A 38 10.27 2.46 16.79
CA ASN A 38 10.02 3.52 17.77
C ASN A 38 9.48 4.81 17.14
N LYS A 39 9.56 4.93 15.80
CA LYS A 39 9.08 6.08 15.00
C LYS A 39 7.81 5.75 14.22
N LEU A 40 7.20 4.59 14.47
CA LEU A 40 6.05 4.12 13.69
C LEU A 40 4.88 5.10 13.75
N CYS A 41 4.65 5.74 14.89
CA CYS A 41 3.61 6.74 14.99
C CYS A 41 3.86 7.89 14.01
N GLU A 42 5.06 8.45 14.00
CA GLU A 42 5.43 9.54 13.10
C GLU A 42 5.39 9.11 11.62
N VAL A 43 5.79 7.87 11.31
CA VAL A 43 5.68 7.31 9.95
C VAL A 43 4.22 7.30 9.50
N ARG A 44 3.29 6.84 10.36
CA ARG A 44 1.84 6.84 10.06
C ARG A 44 1.24 8.24 9.99
N GLN A 45 1.87 9.23 10.60
CA GLN A 45 1.54 10.65 10.44
C GLN A 45 2.26 11.30 9.24
N TYR A 46 2.73 10.50 8.29
CA TYR A 46 3.38 10.94 7.05
C TYR A 46 4.67 11.76 7.27
N LYS A 47 5.33 11.63 8.43
CA LYS A 47 6.63 12.25 8.65
C LYS A 47 7.67 11.56 7.77
N ILE A 48 8.43 12.38 7.03
CA ILE A 48 9.46 11.90 6.13
C ILE A 48 10.71 11.52 6.93
N PHE A 49 11.26 10.34 6.62
CA PHE A 49 12.53 9.85 7.13
C PHE A 49 13.40 9.34 5.99
N ASP A 50 14.70 9.52 6.14
CA ASP A 50 15.71 9.00 5.21
C ASP A 50 16.39 7.75 5.77
N GLY A 51 17.09 7.03 4.89
CA GLY A 51 17.94 5.90 5.22
C GLY A 51 17.38 4.55 4.79
N PRO A 52 18.25 3.53 4.72
CA PRO A 52 17.94 2.24 4.10
C PRO A 52 16.80 1.48 4.79
N ASP A 53 16.63 1.67 6.10
CA ASP A 53 15.53 1.05 6.84
C ASP A 53 14.17 1.61 6.41
N MET A 54 14.09 2.93 6.20
CA MET A 54 12.87 3.59 5.71
C MET A 54 12.65 3.29 4.22
N ASP A 55 13.73 3.25 3.43
CA ASP A 55 13.67 2.86 2.01
C ASP A 55 13.04 1.48 1.84
N LYS A 56 13.51 0.48 2.62
CA LYS A 56 12.96 -0.87 2.62
C LYS A 56 11.51 -0.91 3.12
N HIS A 57 11.18 -0.15 4.16
CA HIS A 57 9.83 -0.12 4.69
C HIS A 57 8.84 0.47 3.67
N MET A 58 9.16 1.62 3.08
CA MET A 58 8.29 2.25 2.09
C MET A 58 8.23 1.49 0.77
N ASP A 59 9.29 0.78 0.37
CA ASP A 59 9.23 -0.16 -0.75
C ASP A 59 8.15 -1.24 -0.52
N CYS A 60 8.13 -1.87 0.66
CA CYS A 60 7.08 -2.83 1.03
C CYS A 60 5.68 -2.20 0.98
N VAL A 61 5.52 -1.02 1.57
CA VAL A 61 4.22 -0.35 1.70
C VAL A 61 3.69 0.11 0.34
N MET A 62 4.51 0.80 -0.46
CA MET A 62 4.09 1.31 -1.76
C MET A 62 3.75 0.19 -2.74
N LYS A 63 4.49 -0.94 -2.71
CA LYS A 63 4.17 -2.13 -3.51
C LYS A 63 2.88 -2.80 -3.04
N THR A 64 2.69 -2.90 -1.72
CA THR A 64 1.47 -3.46 -1.12
C THR A 64 0.22 -2.68 -1.55
N LEU A 65 0.31 -1.34 -1.57
CA LEU A 65 -0.77 -0.48 -2.02
C LEU A 65 -0.92 -0.49 -3.55
N GLY A 66 0.10 -0.91 -4.28
CA GLY A 66 0.13 -0.93 -5.74
C GLY A 66 0.35 0.45 -6.35
N PHE A 67 1.02 1.35 -5.63
CA PHE A 67 1.38 2.70 -6.09
C PHE A 67 2.70 2.72 -6.85
N VAL A 68 3.49 1.66 -6.72
CA VAL A 68 4.73 1.44 -7.47
C VAL A 68 4.76 0.03 -8.03
N ASN A 69 5.54 -0.19 -9.08
CA ASN A 69 5.78 -1.50 -9.65
C ASN A 69 6.82 -2.31 -8.85
N ALA A 70 7.22 -3.48 -9.36
CA ALA A 70 8.19 -4.37 -8.71
C ALA A 70 9.57 -3.73 -8.47
N GLU A 71 9.95 -2.74 -9.27
CA GLU A 71 11.21 -1.99 -9.16
C GLU A 71 11.08 -0.72 -8.30
N GLY A 72 9.92 -0.47 -7.72
CA GLY A 72 9.67 0.73 -6.92
C GLY A 72 9.42 1.99 -7.74
N THR A 73 9.23 1.88 -9.06
CA THR A 73 8.85 3.01 -9.93
C THR A 73 7.36 3.32 -9.77
N GLY A 74 7.02 4.61 -9.63
CA GLY A 74 5.65 5.09 -9.51
C GLY A 74 4.73 4.65 -10.65
N ASP A 75 3.53 4.21 -10.31
CA ASP A 75 2.49 3.86 -11.29
C ASP A 75 1.49 5.00 -11.43
N TYR A 76 1.69 5.82 -12.47
CA TYR A 76 0.84 6.96 -12.81
C TYR A 76 -0.64 6.56 -12.92
N HIS A 77 -0.94 5.47 -13.62
CA HIS A 77 -2.32 5.07 -13.91
C HIS A 77 -3.07 4.58 -12.68
N LYS A 78 -2.35 4.08 -11.66
CA LYS A 78 -2.93 3.69 -10.38
C LYS A 78 -3.30 4.89 -9.51
N LEU A 79 -2.67 6.05 -9.73
CA LEU A 79 -2.84 7.22 -8.86
C LEU A 79 -3.65 8.35 -9.50
N ILE A 80 -3.58 8.57 -10.81
CA ILE A 80 -4.22 9.75 -11.43
C ILE A 80 -5.74 9.79 -11.22
N LYS A 81 -6.43 8.65 -11.37
CA LYS A 81 -7.88 8.57 -11.18
C LYS A 81 -8.27 8.71 -9.71
N PRO A 82 -7.67 7.98 -8.76
CA PRO A 82 -7.94 8.20 -7.33
C PRO A 82 -7.66 9.62 -6.85
N LEU A 83 -6.55 10.24 -7.27
CA LEU A 83 -6.23 11.62 -6.89
C LEU A 83 -7.31 12.59 -7.38
N ASN A 84 -7.69 12.49 -8.66
CA ASN A 84 -8.76 13.31 -9.23
C ASN A 84 -10.16 13.05 -8.63
N ALA A 85 -10.37 11.89 -7.98
CA ALA A 85 -11.60 11.60 -7.26
C ALA A 85 -11.64 12.30 -5.88
N ILE A 86 -10.47 12.63 -5.30
CA ILE A 86 -10.39 13.48 -4.10
C ILE A 86 -10.56 14.94 -4.47
N GLU A 87 -9.81 15.38 -5.48
CA GLU A 87 -9.77 16.76 -5.94
C GLU A 87 -9.44 16.76 -7.43
N LYS A 88 -10.34 17.26 -8.27
CA LYS A 88 -10.10 17.28 -9.72
C LYS A 88 -9.18 18.44 -10.09
N ASP A 89 -7.91 18.13 -10.34
CA ASP A 89 -6.89 19.13 -10.62
C ASP A 89 -5.78 18.58 -11.55
N ARG A 90 -5.31 19.42 -12.49
CA ARG A 90 -4.21 19.09 -13.40
C ARG A 90 -2.86 18.96 -12.70
N LYS A 91 -2.70 19.52 -11.49
CA LYS A 91 -1.47 19.37 -10.69
C LYS A 91 -1.11 17.91 -10.44
N HIS A 92 -2.10 17.02 -10.38
CA HIS A 92 -1.86 15.60 -10.14
C HIS A 92 -1.07 14.95 -11.28
N ASP A 93 -1.41 15.30 -12.53
CA ASP A 93 -0.68 14.84 -13.71
C ASP A 93 0.79 15.25 -13.66
N PHE A 94 1.03 16.56 -13.51
CA PHE A 94 2.38 17.12 -13.40
C PHE A 94 3.20 16.50 -12.26
N ASN A 95 2.62 16.37 -11.06
CA ASN A 95 3.35 15.84 -9.91
C ASN A 95 3.66 14.34 -10.05
N LEU A 96 2.75 13.54 -10.62
CA LEU A 96 3.00 12.11 -10.86
C LEU A 96 4.12 11.91 -11.88
N GLU A 97 4.10 12.65 -12.99
CA GLU A 97 5.14 12.60 -14.02
C GLU A 97 6.49 13.07 -13.47
N ASN A 98 6.53 14.22 -12.79
CA ASN A 98 7.77 14.76 -12.23
C ASN A 98 8.37 13.80 -11.19
N CYS A 99 7.56 13.34 -10.22
CA CYS A 99 8.04 12.40 -9.21
C CYS A 99 8.44 11.04 -9.81
N GLY A 100 7.73 10.56 -10.83
CA GLY A 100 8.08 9.34 -11.54
C GLY A 100 9.45 9.47 -12.22
N GLY A 101 9.63 10.51 -13.03
CA GLY A 101 10.87 10.78 -13.75
C GLY A 101 12.07 10.99 -12.83
N ASP A 102 11.92 11.76 -11.76
CA ASP A 102 13.01 12.09 -10.83
C ASP A 102 13.58 10.86 -10.10
N THR A 103 12.77 9.82 -9.93
CA THR A 103 13.18 8.62 -9.18
C THR A 103 13.84 7.55 -10.05
N MET A 104 13.70 7.61 -11.38
CA MET A 104 14.26 6.60 -12.29
C MET A 104 15.79 6.51 -12.24
N LYS A 105 16.46 7.63 -11.95
CA LYS A 105 17.92 7.72 -11.80
C LYS A 105 18.44 7.13 -10.48
N LEU A 106 17.56 6.82 -9.54
CA LEU A 106 17.94 6.31 -8.22
C LEU A 106 18.10 4.78 -8.24
N PRO A 107 18.89 4.21 -7.30
CA PRO A 107 18.94 2.77 -7.07
C PRO A 107 17.53 2.23 -6.81
N VAL A 108 17.23 1.04 -7.36
CA VAL A 108 15.91 0.35 -7.21
C VAL A 108 15.44 0.32 -5.76
N THR A 109 16.35 0.08 -4.82
CA THR A 109 16.05 0.01 -3.38
C THR A 109 15.56 1.33 -2.78
N GLN A 110 15.77 2.48 -3.44
CA GLN A 110 15.42 3.81 -2.94
C GLN A 110 14.21 4.42 -3.68
N ARG A 111 13.87 3.91 -4.87
CA ARG A 111 12.89 4.54 -5.78
C ARG A 111 11.52 4.74 -5.12
N ALA A 112 10.99 3.71 -4.46
CA ALA A 112 9.67 3.76 -3.86
C ALA A 112 9.56 4.82 -2.75
N ASN A 113 10.56 4.90 -1.87
CA ASN A 113 10.58 5.92 -0.81
C ASN A 113 10.80 7.32 -1.38
N ALA A 114 11.69 7.47 -2.38
CA ALA A 114 11.88 8.74 -3.05
C ALA A 114 10.60 9.24 -3.76
N TYR A 115 9.85 8.34 -4.39
CA TYR A 115 8.57 8.65 -5.03
C TYR A 115 7.53 9.09 -4.00
N TYR A 116 7.40 8.34 -2.90
CA TYR A 116 6.55 8.69 -1.76
C TYR A 116 6.89 10.09 -1.19
N LYS A 117 8.17 10.37 -0.92
CA LYS A 117 8.63 11.67 -0.42
C LYS A 117 8.33 12.80 -1.40
N CYS A 118 8.56 12.58 -2.69
CA CYS A 118 8.27 13.56 -3.72
C CYS A 118 6.77 13.93 -3.75
N LEU A 119 5.88 12.93 -3.72
CA LEU A 119 4.43 13.19 -3.70
C LEU A 119 3.99 13.92 -2.42
N LEU A 120 4.55 13.58 -1.26
CA LEU A 120 4.26 14.27 0.00
C LEU A 120 4.76 15.72 0.05
N ASN A 121 5.80 16.05 -0.70
CA ASN A 121 6.33 17.41 -0.81
C ASN A 121 5.71 18.20 -1.99
N SER A 122 4.82 17.58 -2.75
CA SER A 122 4.18 18.20 -3.91
C SER A 122 2.88 18.94 -3.55
N SER A 123 2.34 19.69 -4.51
CA SER A 123 1.00 20.28 -4.38
C SER A 123 -0.15 19.25 -4.39
N SER A 124 0.15 17.95 -4.58
CA SER A 124 -0.80 16.84 -4.49
C SER A 124 -0.80 16.12 -3.15
N ALA A 125 0.01 16.55 -2.17
CA ALA A 125 0.25 15.83 -0.92
C ALA A 125 -1.04 15.47 -0.17
N GLU A 126 -1.96 16.41 -0.01
CA GLU A 126 -3.22 16.17 0.73
C GLU A 126 -4.12 15.16 0.02
N ALA A 127 -4.25 15.25 -1.31
CA ALA A 127 -4.98 14.24 -2.08
C ALA A 127 -4.30 12.87 -2.00
N PHE A 128 -2.97 12.83 -2.04
CA PHE A 128 -2.19 11.59 -1.96
C PHE A 128 -2.37 10.89 -0.62
N LYS A 129 -2.28 11.60 0.52
CA LYS A 129 -2.53 11.02 1.86
C LYS A 129 -3.93 10.38 1.95
N LYS A 130 -4.95 11.06 1.41
CA LYS A 130 -6.32 10.55 1.39
C LYS A 130 -6.47 9.29 0.54
N VAL A 131 -5.85 9.26 -0.64
CA VAL A 131 -5.80 8.06 -1.50
C VAL A 131 -5.05 6.92 -0.81
N PHE A 132 -3.95 7.23 -0.12
CA PHE A 132 -3.15 6.27 0.61
C PHE A 132 -3.97 5.60 1.72
N ASP A 133 -4.60 6.38 2.60
CA ASP A 133 -5.46 5.91 3.69
C ASP A 133 -6.62 5.03 3.18
N LEU A 134 -7.34 5.52 2.16
CA LEU A 134 -8.43 4.77 1.54
C LEU A 134 -7.93 3.43 0.99
N THR A 135 -6.80 3.44 0.28
CA THR A 135 -6.23 2.23 -0.33
C THR A 135 -5.74 1.25 0.74
N GLU A 136 -5.14 1.72 1.83
CA GLU A 136 -4.76 0.87 2.97
C GLU A 136 -5.97 0.13 3.53
N LEU A 137 -7.08 0.84 3.79
CA LEU A 137 -8.29 0.23 4.32
C LEU A 137 -8.92 -0.77 3.36
N VAL A 138 -8.96 -0.45 2.07
CA VAL A 138 -9.48 -1.36 1.03
C VAL A 138 -8.62 -2.63 0.96
N LYS A 139 -7.29 -2.50 0.89
CA LYS A 139 -6.36 -3.64 0.84
C LYS A 139 -6.39 -4.48 2.11
N ALA A 140 -6.68 -3.86 3.26
CA ALA A 140 -6.87 -4.55 4.54
C ALA A 140 -8.27 -5.18 4.72
N GLY A 141 -9.14 -5.09 3.71
CA GLY A 141 -10.51 -5.61 3.78
C GLY A 141 -11.41 -4.89 4.79
N LYS A 142 -11.04 -3.65 5.17
CA LYS A 142 -11.83 -2.80 6.08
C LYS A 142 -12.89 -1.99 5.36
N LEU A 143 -12.73 -1.79 4.06
CA LEU A 143 -13.67 -1.13 3.16
C LEU A 143 -13.80 -1.92 1.85
N PRO A 144 -14.96 -1.83 1.16
CA PRO A 144 -15.13 -2.46 -0.15
C PRO A 144 -14.25 -1.78 -1.20
N ALA A 145 -13.90 -2.50 -2.27
CA ALA A 145 -13.03 -2.00 -3.34
C ALA A 145 -13.55 -0.75 -4.07
N VAL A 146 -14.87 -0.51 -4.01
CA VAL A 146 -15.54 0.65 -4.62
C VAL A 146 -15.72 1.83 -3.65
N ALA A 147 -15.18 1.74 -2.44
CA ALA A 147 -15.29 2.80 -1.45
C ALA A 147 -14.65 4.10 -1.95
N GLN A 148 -15.29 5.22 -1.63
CA GLN A 148 -14.77 6.56 -1.85
C GLN A 148 -14.28 7.16 -0.53
N TYR A 149 -13.42 8.17 -0.63
CA TYR A 149 -12.93 8.87 0.55
C TYR A 149 -14.08 9.63 1.23
N SER A 150 -14.17 9.49 2.56
CA SER A 150 -15.23 10.08 3.37
C SER A 150 -14.79 10.16 4.83
N ALA A 151 -15.58 10.80 5.69
CA ALA A 151 -15.34 10.86 7.14
C ALA A 151 -15.23 9.47 7.80
N LEU A 152 -15.78 8.42 7.17
CA LEU A 152 -15.59 7.05 7.63
C LEU A 152 -14.13 6.59 7.51
N VAL A 153 -13.43 6.96 6.42
CA VAL A 153 -12.00 6.66 6.22
C VAL A 153 -11.19 7.27 7.36
N GLU A 154 -11.38 8.56 7.62
CA GLU A 154 -10.69 9.29 8.70
C GLU A 154 -10.95 8.65 10.07
N LYS A 155 -12.20 8.30 10.36
CA LYS A 155 -12.58 7.63 11.60
C LYS A 155 -11.91 6.26 11.75
N LEU A 156 -11.82 5.49 10.67
CA LEU A 156 -11.19 4.17 10.67
C LEU A 156 -9.68 4.28 10.83
N MET A 157 -9.03 5.19 10.10
CA MET A 157 -7.59 5.43 10.22
C MET A 157 -7.21 5.92 11.60
N LYS A 158 -7.94 6.90 12.15
CA LYS A 158 -7.73 7.36 13.53
C LYS A 158 -7.81 6.22 14.55
N LYS A 159 -8.75 5.27 14.39
CA LYS A 159 -8.85 4.10 15.26
C LYS A 159 -7.68 3.12 15.11
N ILE A 160 -7.08 3.03 13.92
CA ILE A 160 -5.87 2.23 13.70
C ILE A 160 -4.68 2.92 14.36
N ASP A 161 -4.50 4.21 14.08
CA ASP A 161 -3.40 5.02 14.58
C ASP A 161 -3.40 5.11 16.10
N GLN A 162 -4.55 5.30 16.75
CA GLN A 162 -4.66 5.32 18.22
C GLN A 162 -4.16 4.02 18.90
N LYS A 163 -4.20 2.89 18.21
CA LYS A 163 -3.67 1.62 18.75
C LYS A 163 -2.15 1.52 18.62
N ILE A 164 -1.57 2.30 17.72
CA ILE A 164 -0.16 2.28 17.36
C ILE A 164 0.58 3.41 18.08
N CYS A 165 0.09 4.63 17.91
CA CYS A 165 0.45 5.85 18.63
C CYS A 165 -0.15 5.80 20.03
N LYS A 166 0.43 5.00 20.93
CA LYS A 166 0.14 5.14 22.36
C LYS A 166 0.60 6.54 22.77
N GLN A 167 -0.31 7.33 23.33
CA GLN A 167 0.03 8.59 24.02
C GLN A 167 0.89 8.29 25.24
#